data_AF-A0A3D4WN07-F1
#
_entry.id   AF-A0A3D4WN07-F1
#
_cell.length_a   1.000
_cell.length_b   1.000
_cell.length_c   1.000
_cell.angle_alpha   90.00
_cell.angle_beta   90.00
_cell.angle_gamma   90.00
#
_symmetry.space_group_name_H-M   'P 1'
#
loop_
_entity.id
_entity.type
_entity.pdbx_description
1 polymer ?
#
loop_
_entity_poly.entity_id
_entity_poly.type
_entity_poly.pdbx_seq_one_letter_code
_entity_poly.pdbx_strand_id
1 'polypeptide(L)'
;MIDAAGPLSQLAGVIAGFVFAGVIVLLSQPRPSTMGSQQTGSARLRALIPFFATFVAMGLNAYVFGLLAGEEIGDSCRRVWTAAAVASGMLAIGTVAAVCGIVLLVRAYLGREQLSVADNARTLDYLERTLTVTIRLLAVVAPGLLIQRVYEFLRVWYDGNLHGLGWMWIFVIAVGCVGIVAVTVNPRLVSRLVDGPADRQVDIFDRALFFAGVCTVLYSVAGTALVGFFLGVVPAEWNSTPSFVPWTVATLVVTLPTVAIIGYLYAIRGIVRLSDG
;
A
#
# COMPACT_ATOMS: atom_id res chain seq x y z
N MET A 1 -17.98 4.03 -12.71
CA MET A 1 -17.13 4.05 -11.49
C MET A 1 -17.98 3.99 -10.24
N ILE A 2 -19.04 4.79 -10.15
CA ILE A 2 -20.00 4.74 -9.02
C ILE A 2 -20.61 3.35 -8.85
N ASP A 3 -20.97 2.67 -9.94
CA ASP A 3 -21.51 1.30 -9.88
C ASP A 3 -20.55 0.29 -9.22
N ALA A 4 -19.24 0.54 -9.33
CA ALA A 4 -18.22 -0.30 -8.70
C ALA A 4 -17.88 0.15 -7.27
N ALA A 5 -18.29 1.34 -6.84
CA ALA A 5 -17.97 1.87 -5.52
C ALA A 5 -18.60 1.04 -4.39
N GLY A 6 -19.86 0.61 -4.54
CA GLY A 6 -20.53 -0.27 -3.58
C GLY A 6 -19.80 -1.60 -3.37
N PRO A 7 -19.56 -2.39 -4.44
CA PRO A 7 -18.77 -3.61 -4.35
C PRO A 7 -17.35 -3.41 -3.79
N LEU A 8 -16.67 -2.31 -4.14
CA LEU A 8 -15.34 -1.99 -3.62
C LEU A 8 -15.36 -1.63 -2.14
N SER A 9 -16.40 -0.95 -1.66
CA SER A 9 -16.61 -0.66 -0.23
C SER A 9 -16.75 -1.96 0.56
N GLN A 10 -17.59 -2.89 0.08
CA GLN A 10 -17.78 -4.19 0.72
C GLN A 10 -16.48 -5.00 0.75
N LEU A 11 -15.77 -5.07 -0.37
CA LEU A 11 -14.48 -5.76 -0.46
C LEU A 11 -13.47 -5.19 0.54
N ALA A 12 -13.32 -3.86 0.59
CA ALA A 12 -12.42 -3.21 1.52
C ALA A 12 -12.81 -3.49 2.98
N GLY A 13 -14.11 -3.47 3.29
CA GLY A 13 -14.63 -3.80 4.62
C GLY A 13 -14.32 -5.24 5.03
N VAL A 14 -14.48 -6.21 4.12
CA VAL A 14 -14.15 -7.63 4.37
C VAL A 14 -12.65 -7.80 4.61
N ILE A 15 -11.80 -7.15 3.80
CA ILE A 15 -10.34 -7.20 3.99
C ILE A 15 -9.95 -6.60 5.35
N ALA A 16 -10.53 -5.45 5.71
CA ALA A 16 -10.29 -4.81 7.01
C ALA A 16 -10.71 -5.73 8.17
N GLY A 17 -11.90 -6.32 8.11
CA GLY A 17 -12.39 -7.25 9.12
C GLY A 17 -11.52 -8.51 9.25
N PHE A 18 -11.12 -9.09 8.12
CA PHE A 18 -10.22 -10.24 8.10
C PHE A 18 -8.86 -9.93 8.74
N VAL A 19 -8.27 -8.78 8.40
CA VAL A 19 -6.99 -8.34 8.97
C VAL A 19 -7.12 -8.05 10.45
N PHE A 20 -8.22 -7.41 10.88
CA PHE A 20 -8.50 -7.17 12.30
C PHE A 20 -8.59 -8.49 13.08
N ALA A 21 -9.31 -9.49 12.56
CA ALA A 21 -9.37 -10.81 13.17
C ALA A 21 -7.97 -11.44 13.28
N GLY A 22 -7.15 -11.35 12.23
CA GLY A 22 -5.76 -11.82 12.23
C GLY A 22 -4.89 -11.12 13.29
N VAL A 23 -5.06 -9.81 13.48
CA VAL A 23 -4.40 -9.03 14.53
C VAL A 23 -4.80 -9.52 15.92
N ILE A 24 -6.08 -9.75 16.17
CA ILE A 24 -6.56 -10.26 17.47
C ILE A 24 -5.98 -11.65 17.74
N VAL A 25 -5.97 -12.55 16.75
CA VAL A 25 -5.37 -13.88 16.89
C VAL A 25 -3.88 -13.78 17.20
N LEU A 26 -3.16 -12.84 16.57
CA LEU A 26 -1.74 -12.62 16.84
C LEU A 26 -1.47 -12.12 18.27
N LEU A 27 -2.34 -11.23 18.76
CA LEU A 27 -2.24 -10.68 20.11
C LEU A 27 -2.68 -11.66 21.19
N SER A 28 -3.59 -12.60 20.88
CA SER A 28 -4.08 -13.61 21.83
C SER A 28 -3.09 -14.75 22.06
N GLN A 29 -2.05 -14.88 21.24
CA GLN A 29 -1.03 -15.92 21.44
C GLN A 29 -0.04 -15.54 22.56
N PRO A 30 0.26 -16.45 23.50
CA PRO A 30 1.24 -16.21 24.55
C PRO A 30 2.60 -15.79 23.99
N ARG A 31 3.18 -14.73 24.58
CA ARG A 31 4.51 -14.22 24.23
C ARG A 31 5.55 -15.32 24.55
N PRO A 32 6.39 -15.75 23.59
CA PRO A 32 7.40 -16.78 23.87
C PRO A 32 8.40 -16.24 24.90
N SER A 33 8.59 -16.98 25.98
CA SER A 33 9.21 -16.55 27.25
C SER A 33 10.68 -16.98 27.41
N THR A 34 11.41 -17.27 26.34
CA THR A 34 12.78 -17.81 26.44
C THR A 34 13.80 -16.94 25.71
N MET A 35 14.95 -16.70 26.35
CA MET A 35 16.03 -15.80 25.91
C MET A 35 16.64 -16.10 24.53
N GLY A 36 16.30 -17.20 23.86
CA GLY A 36 16.63 -17.46 22.45
C GLY A 36 15.58 -16.96 21.43
N SER A 37 14.41 -16.50 21.88
CA SER A 37 13.25 -16.13 21.06
C SER A 37 13.09 -14.63 20.80
N GLN A 38 14.13 -13.83 21.05
CA GLN A 38 14.07 -12.37 20.90
C GLN A 38 13.88 -11.97 19.41
N GLN A 39 14.48 -12.72 18.48
CA GLN A 39 14.27 -12.56 17.03
C GLN A 39 12.83 -12.94 16.62
N THR A 40 12.27 -14.04 17.11
CA THR A 40 10.90 -14.49 16.76
C THR A 40 9.81 -13.61 17.37
N GLY A 41 10.03 -13.06 18.57
CA GLY A 41 9.17 -12.04 19.17
C GLY A 41 9.15 -10.74 18.35
N SER A 42 10.31 -10.32 17.84
CA SER A 42 10.42 -9.14 16.95
C SER A 42 9.69 -9.35 15.61
N ALA A 43 9.73 -10.55 15.04
CA ALA A 43 9.10 -10.86 13.76
C ALA A 43 7.56 -10.74 13.79
N ARG A 44 6.92 -11.12 14.90
CA ARG A 44 5.46 -10.95 15.09
C ARG A 44 5.07 -9.48 15.22
N LEU A 45 5.85 -8.73 15.99
CA LEU A 45 5.68 -7.27 16.14
C LEU A 45 5.86 -6.56 14.80
N ARG A 46 6.81 -7.02 13.96
CA ARG A 46 6.99 -6.53 12.59
C ARG A 46 5.77 -6.78 11.72
N ALA A 47 5.19 -7.98 11.76
CA ALA A 47 3.98 -8.30 10.98
C ALA A 47 2.76 -7.47 11.43
N LEU A 48 2.71 -7.03 12.69
CA LEU A 48 1.62 -6.23 13.22
C LEU A 48 1.51 -4.85 12.57
N ILE A 49 2.65 -4.22 12.24
CA ILE A 49 2.71 -2.88 11.63
C ILE A 49 1.93 -2.81 10.30
N PRO A 50 2.23 -3.64 9.28
CA PRO A 50 1.49 -3.62 8.02
C PRO A 50 0.03 -4.08 8.20
N PHE A 51 -0.27 -4.99 9.13
CA PHE A 51 -1.67 -5.36 9.40
C PHE A 51 -2.48 -4.21 9.98
N PHE A 52 -1.95 -3.49 10.97
CA PHE A 52 -2.63 -2.32 11.51
C PHE A 52 -2.79 -1.21 10.45
N ALA A 53 -1.74 -0.96 9.67
CA ALA A 53 -1.80 -0.01 8.56
C ALA A 53 -2.86 -0.41 7.52
N THR A 54 -2.96 -1.71 7.20
CA THR A 54 -3.98 -2.26 6.30
C THR A 54 -5.39 -2.09 6.87
N PHE A 55 -5.58 -2.40 8.16
CA PHE A 55 -6.89 -2.25 8.82
C PHE A 55 -7.38 -0.81 8.73
N VAL A 56 -6.52 0.16 9.06
CA VAL A 56 -6.86 1.58 8.97
C VAL A 56 -7.11 1.98 7.52
N ALA A 57 -6.22 1.62 6.59
CA ALA A 57 -6.35 1.98 5.19
C ALA A 57 -7.63 1.41 4.58
N MET A 58 -7.89 0.12 4.74
CA MET A 58 -9.06 -0.56 4.17
C MET A 58 -10.36 -0.20 4.88
N GLY A 59 -10.35 -0.01 6.20
CA GLY A 59 -11.54 0.43 6.94
C GLY A 59 -11.99 1.83 6.54
N LEU A 60 -11.04 2.77 6.46
CA LEU A 60 -11.32 4.12 5.97
C LEU A 60 -11.68 4.13 4.49
N ASN A 61 -11.05 3.28 3.69
CA ASN A 61 -11.37 3.16 2.27
C ASN A 61 -12.77 2.56 2.04
N ALA A 62 -13.21 1.62 2.89
CA ALA A 62 -14.58 1.09 2.86
C ALA A 62 -15.59 2.19 3.14
N TYR A 63 -15.33 3.03 4.15
CA TYR A 63 -16.15 4.21 4.44
C TYR A 63 -16.19 5.19 3.26
N VAL A 64 -15.03 5.54 2.71
CA VAL A 64 -14.91 6.47 1.56
C VAL A 64 -15.66 5.94 0.33
N PHE A 65 -15.48 4.67 -0.04
CA PHE A 65 -16.23 4.08 -1.15
C PHE A 65 -17.73 3.97 -0.86
N GLY A 66 -18.12 3.81 0.41
CA GLY A 66 -19.51 3.87 0.84
C GLY A 66 -20.13 5.25 0.61
N LEU A 67 -19.40 6.32 0.91
CA LEU A 67 -19.82 7.69 0.58
C LEU A 67 -19.94 7.89 -0.94
N LEU A 68 -18.93 7.45 -1.70
CA LEU A 68 -18.92 7.58 -3.16
C LEU A 68 -20.05 6.81 -3.85
N ALA A 69 -20.51 5.69 -3.27
CA ALA A 69 -21.64 4.92 -3.79
C ALA A 69 -22.97 5.65 -3.63
N GLY A 70 -23.07 6.59 -2.68
CA GLY A 70 -24.27 7.40 -2.46
C GLY A 70 -24.34 8.69 -3.29
N GLU A 71 -23.32 8.99 -4.09
CA GLU A 71 -23.25 10.20 -4.92
C GLU A 71 -23.89 9.99 -6.30
N GLU A 72 -24.63 10.98 -6.81
CA GLU A 72 -25.23 10.95 -8.15
C GLU A 72 -24.28 11.57 -9.22
N ILE A 73 -24.23 10.98 -10.43
CA ILE A 73 -23.33 11.36 -11.54
C ILE A 73 -23.80 12.65 -12.28
N GLY A 74 -24.52 13.54 -11.61
CA GLY A 74 -24.97 14.82 -12.20
C GLY A 74 -23.82 15.80 -12.46
N ASP A 75 -24.05 17.09 -12.25
CA ASP A 75 -23.08 18.18 -12.46
C ASP A 75 -21.78 18.06 -11.61
N SER A 76 -21.71 17.10 -10.70
CA SER A 76 -20.59 16.85 -9.78
C SER A 76 -19.60 15.78 -10.27
N CYS A 77 -19.59 15.45 -11.57
CA CYS A 77 -18.73 14.38 -12.12
C CYS A 77 -17.24 14.56 -11.73
N ARG A 78 -16.67 15.76 -11.90
CA ARG A 78 -15.26 16.05 -11.56
C ARG A 78 -14.93 15.82 -10.09
N ARG A 79 -15.84 16.16 -9.18
CA ARG A 79 -15.71 15.93 -7.73
C ARG A 79 -15.58 14.45 -7.40
N VAL A 80 -16.53 13.66 -7.89
CA VAL A 80 -16.60 12.22 -7.59
C VAL A 80 -15.35 11.51 -8.11
N TRP A 81 -14.89 11.84 -9.32
CA TRP A 81 -13.67 11.26 -9.89
C TRP A 81 -12.41 11.65 -9.11
N THR A 82 -12.34 12.87 -8.56
CA THR A 82 -11.22 13.30 -7.69
C THR A 82 -11.18 12.48 -6.42
N ALA A 83 -12.32 12.36 -5.74
CA ALA A 83 -12.42 11.60 -4.49
C ALA A 83 -12.14 10.11 -4.71
N ALA A 84 -12.60 9.55 -5.83
CA ALA A 84 -12.38 8.16 -6.18
C ALA A 84 -10.93 7.84 -6.59
N ALA A 85 -10.20 8.81 -7.14
CA ALA A 85 -8.75 8.69 -7.37
C ALA A 85 -8.00 8.55 -6.03
N VAL A 86 -8.35 9.37 -5.04
CA VAL A 86 -7.76 9.32 -3.69
C VAL A 86 -8.03 7.97 -3.02
N ALA A 87 -9.29 7.52 -3.06
CA ALA A 87 -9.72 6.20 -2.56
C ALA A 87 -8.97 5.04 -3.23
N SER A 88 -8.75 5.13 -4.54
CA SER A 88 -7.97 4.13 -5.29
C SER A 88 -6.52 4.03 -4.79
N GLY A 89 -5.91 5.16 -4.41
CA GLY A 89 -4.61 5.17 -3.76
C GLY A 89 -4.60 4.43 -2.42
N MET A 90 -5.66 4.57 -1.62
CA MET A 90 -5.82 3.90 -0.32
C MET A 90 -5.96 2.38 -0.51
N LEU A 91 -6.73 1.98 -1.52
CA LEU A 91 -6.87 0.57 -1.91
C LEU A 91 -5.50 -0.03 -2.29
N ALA A 92 -4.74 0.66 -3.13
CA ALA A 92 -3.46 0.19 -3.63
C ALA A 92 -2.44 -0.05 -2.49
N ILE A 93 -2.23 0.94 -1.62
CA ILE A 93 -1.33 0.79 -0.48
C ILE A 93 -1.82 -0.22 0.54
N GLY A 94 -3.13 -0.23 0.83
CA GLY A 94 -3.72 -1.15 1.80
C GLY A 94 -3.56 -2.60 1.35
N THR A 95 -3.69 -2.87 0.05
CA THR A 95 -3.54 -4.23 -0.50
C THR A 95 -2.09 -4.68 -0.40
N VAL A 96 -1.13 -3.80 -0.72
CA VAL A 96 0.30 -4.09 -0.60
C VAL A 96 0.69 -4.32 0.86
N ALA A 97 0.19 -3.49 1.77
CA ALA A 97 0.39 -3.66 3.21
C ALA A 97 -0.20 -5.00 3.69
N ALA A 98 -1.38 -5.41 3.21
CA ALA A 98 -2.01 -6.66 3.60
C ALA A 98 -1.13 -7.87 3.24
N VAL A 99 -0.70 -7.90 1.98
CA VAL A 99 0.19 -8.96 1.46
C VAL A 99 1.54 -8.93 2.17
N CYS A 100 2.09 -7.74 2.43
CA CYS A 100 3.31 -7.59 3.22
C CYS A 100 3.16 -8.17 4.63
N GLY A 101 2.04 -7.90 5.31
CA GLY A 101 1.74 -8.47 6.63
C GLY A 101 1.66 -9.99 6.60
N ILE A 102 0.99 -10.56 5.60
CA ILE A 102 0.93 -12.02 5.40
C ILE A 102 2.33 -12.61 5.19
N VAL A 103 3.20 -11.93 4.42
CA VAL A 103 4.59 -12.36 4.21
C VAL A 103 5.38 -12.44 5.50
N LEU A 104 5.32 -11.39 6.29
CA LEU A 104 6.03 -11.33 7.56
C LEU A 104 5.45 -12.34 8.56
N LEU A 105 4.13 -12.54 8.53
CA LEU A 105 3.44 -13.49 9.39
C LEU A 105 3.84 -14.92 9.10
N VAL A 106 3.73 -15.35 7.83
CA VAL A 106 4.09 -16.70 7.40
C VAL A 106 5.53 -16.99 7.81
N ARG A 107 6.47 -16.09 7.53
CA ARG A 107 7.87 -16.25 7.96
C ARG A 107 8.04 -16.35 9.46
N ALA A 108 7.32 -15.54 10.25
CA ALA A 108 7.38 -15.61 11.70
C ALA A 108 6.85 -16.95 12.26
N TYR A 109 5.91 -17.60 11.57
CA TYR A 109 5.46 -18.96 11.92
C TYR A 109 6.48 -20.01 11.49
N LEU A 110 7.04 -19.90 10.28
CA LEU A 110 8.04 -20.85 9.78
C LEU A 110 9.33 -20.85 10.61
N GLY A 111 9.75 -19.69 11.12
CA GLY A 111 10.92 -19.61 12.01
C GLY A 111 10.68 -20.22 13.41
N ARG A 112 9.43 -20.52 13.79
CA ARG A 112 9.09 -21.10 15.10
C ARG A 112 9.08 -22.63 15.08
N GLU A 113 8.69 -23.21 13.96
CA GLU A 113 8.70 -24.65 13.81
C GLU A 113 10.01 -25.07 13.14
N GLN A 114 10.98 -25.53 13.92
CA GLN A 114 12.01 -26.46 13.42
C GLN A 114 11.28 -27.74 12.99
N LEU A 115 10.58 -27.68 11.85
CA LEU A 115 9.76 -28.76 11.33
C LEU A 115 10.68 -29.93 11.01
N SER A 116 10.50 -30.97 11.81
CA SER A 116 10.99 -32.31 11.60
C SER A 116 10.80 -32.74 10.13
N VAL A 117 11.88 -33.26 9.54
CA VAL A 117 11.96 -34.08 8.32
C VAL A 117 11.89 -33.33 6.97
N ALA A 118 12.91 -33.63 6.14
CA ALA A 118 13.28 -33.04 4.85
C ALA A 118 12.18 -32.94 3.75
N ASP A 119 10.99 -33.52 3.97
CA ASP A 119 9.88 -33.45 3.01
C ASP A 119 9.10 -32.12 3.07
N ASN A 120 9.08 -31.43 4.22
CA ASN A 120 8.41 -30.13 4.35
C ASN A 120 9.25 -28.95 3.82
N ALA A 121 10.57 -29.11 3.68
CA ALA A 121 11.46 -28.05 3.21
C ALA A 121 11.13 -27.57 1.80
N ARG A 122 10.73 -28.49 0.89
CA ARG A 122 10.34 -28.13 -0.48
C ARG A 122 9.04 -27.34 -0.52
N THR A 123 8.03 -27.77 0.24
CA THR A 123 6.73 -27.06 0.32
C THR A 123 6.89 -25.65 0.87
N LEU A 124 7.78 -25.48 1.84
CA LEU A 124 8.14 -24.19 2.42
C LEU A 124 8.86 -23.27 1.42
N ASP A 125 9.82 -23.80 0.68
CA ASP A 125 10.53 -23.07 -0.37
C ASP A 125 9.58 -22.64 -1.50
N TYR A 126 8.64 -23.52 -1.91
CA TYR A 126 7.59 -23.16 -2.87
C TYR A 126 6.67 -22.06 -2.33
N LEU A 127 6.29 -22.11 -1.05
CA LEU A 127 5.44 -21.10 -0.43
C LEU A 127 6.15 -19.74 -0.39
N GLU A 128 7.41 -19.70 0.05
CA GLU A 128 8.22 -18.48 0.12
C GLU A 128 8.47 -17.87 -1.25
N ARG A 129 8.78 -18.71 -2.24
CA ARG A 129 8.97 -18.28 -3.63
C ARG A 129 7.67 -17.71 -4.20
N THR A 130 6.54 -18.36 -3.96
CA THR A 130 5.22 -17.89 -4.38
C THR A 130 4.91 -16.54 -3.74
N LEU A 131 5.14 -16.38 -2.45
CA LEU A 131 4.91 -15.13 -1.73
C LEU A 131 5.78 -13.98 -2.26
N THR A 132 7.04 -14.26 -2.53
CA THR A 132 8.01 -13.28 -3.07
C THR A 132 7.63 -12.86 -4.49
N VAL A 133 7.13 -13.78 -5.30
CA VAL A 133 6.61 -13.46 -6.64
C VAL A 133 5.34 -12.63 -6.53
N THR A 134 4.39 -13.02 -5.68
CA THR A 134 3.14 -12.30 -5.46
C THR A 134 3.37 -10.86 -5.06
N ILE A 135 4.27 -10.59 -4.10
CA ILE A 135 4.53 -9.21 -3.68
C ILE A 135 5.22 -8.37 -4.76
N ARG A 136 6.10 -8.97 -5.57
CA ARG A 136 6.73 -8.28 -6.71
C ARG A 136 5.71 -7.96 -7.81
N LEU A 137 4.84 -8.91 -8.12
CA LEU A 137 3.76 -8.70 -9.08
C LEU A 137 2.83 -7.59 -8.58
N LEU A 138 2.42 -7.63 -7.32
CA LEU A 138 1.56 -6.61 -6.73
C LEU A 138 2.23 -5.23 -6.73
N ALA A 139 3.53 -5.18 -6.45
CA ALA A 139 4.32 -3.95 -6.50
C ALA A 139 4.45 -3.32 -7.90
N VAL A 140 4.22 -4.09 -8.96
CA VAL A 140 4.20 -3.58 -10.34
C VAL A 140 2.76 -3.25 -10.75
N VAL A 141 1.82 -4.14 -10.44
CA VAL A 141 0.41 -4.00 -10.81
C VAL A 141 -0.25 -2.85 -10.06
N ALA A 142 0.00 -2.67 -8.76
CA ALA A 142 -0.66 -1.63 -7.97
C ALA A 142 -0.32 -0.20 -8.45
N PRO A 143 0.95 0.17 -8.69
CA PRO A 143 1.26 1.46 -9.31
C PRO A 143 0.72 1.58 -10.74
N GLY A 144 0.75 0.51 -11.55
CA GLY A 144 0.21 0.53 -12.91
C GLY A 144 -1.29 0.84 -12.95
N LEU A 145 -2.07 0.15 -12.12
CA LEU A 145 -3.51 0.42 -11.96
C LEU A 145 -3.76 1.82 -11.41
N LEU A 146 -2.91 2.30 -10.51
CA LEU A 146 -3.04 3.64 -9.95
C LEU A 146 -2.77 4.73 -10.99
N ILE A 147 -1.74 4.57 -11.83
CA ILE A 147 -1.48 5.46 -12.98
C ILE A 147 -2.70 5.45 -13.91
N GLN A 148 -3.24 4.28 -14.23
CA GLN A 148 -4.45 4.19 -15.04
C GLN A 148 -5.63 4.95 -14.41
N ARG A 149 -5.82 4.86 -13.10
CA ARG A 149 -6.88 5.60 -12.41
C ARG A 149 -6.67 7.11 -12.43
N VAL A 150 -5.44 7.56 -12.24
CA VAL A 150 -5.12 8.99 -12.34
C VAL A 150 -5.29 9.50 -13.77
N TYR A 151 -5.00 8.66 -14.78
CA TYR A 151 -5.28 8.98 -16.19
C TYR A 151 -6.77 9.21 -16.42
N GLU A 152 -7.62 8.27 -15.99
CA GLU A 152 -9.07 8.37 -16.12
C GLU A 152 -9.61 9.62 -15.44
N PHE A 153 -9.14 9.91 -14.22
CA PHE A 153 -9.45 11.12 -13.49
C PHE A 153 -9.08 12.41 -14.25
N LEU A 154 -7.84 12.52 -14.72
CA LEU A 154 -7.40 13.70 -15.48
C LEU A 154 -8.14 13.84 -16.80
N ARG A 155 -8.45 12.72 -17.46
CA ARG A 155 -9.24 12.70 -18.69
C ARG A 155 -10.64 13.28 -18.46
N VAL A 156 -11.28 12.96 -17.35
CA VAL A 156 -12.58 13.54 -16.98
C VAL A 156 -12.46 15.03 -16.64
N TRP A 157 -11.37 15.44 -16.00
CA TRP A 157 -11.18 16.84 -15.62
C TRP A 157 -10.98 17.77 -16.84
N TYR A 158 -10.31 17.27 -17.87
CA TYR A 158 -9.96 18.02 -19.07
C TYR A 158 -10.87 17.71 -20.27
N ASP A 159 -12.05 17.11 -20.04
CA ASP A 159 -13.03 16.74 -21.07
C ASP A 159 -12.40 15.96 -22.25
N GLY A 160 -11.43 15.09 -21.93
CA GLY A 160 -10.70 14.28 -22.90
C GLY A 160 -9.48 14.97 -23.54
N ASN A 161 -9.28 16.27 -23.32
CA ASN A 161 -8.28 17.08 -24.01
C ASN A 161 -7.25 17.65 -23.03
N LEU A 162 -6.16 16.90 -22.79
CA LEU A 162 -5.03 17.26 -21.92
C LEU A 162 -4.18 18.43 -22.48
N HIS A 163 -4.77 19.60 -22.75
CA HIS A 163 -4.03 20.79 -23.19
C HIS A 163 -3.38 21.54 -22.01
N GLY A 164 -2.21 22.16 -22.26
CA GLY A 164 -1.48 22.98 -21.29
C GLY A 164 -0.44 22.19 -20.47
N LEU A 165 -0.86 21.60 -19.36
CA LEU A 165 0.00 20.90 -18.39
C LEU A 165 0.21 19.41 -18.70
N GLY A 166 -0.10 18.94 -19.92
CA GLY A 166 0.04 17.53 -20.32
C GLY A 166 1.45 16.95 -20.12
N TRP A 167 2.50 17.77 -20.05
CA TRP A 167 3.85 17.34 -19.70
C TRP A 167 3.97 16.81 -18.27
N MET A 168 3.12 17.24 -17.32
CA MET A 168 3.08 16.68 -15.96
C MET A 168 2.65 15.21 -15.95
N TRP A 169 2.02 14.73 -17.02
CA TRP A 169 1.78 13.31 -17.22
C TRP A 169 3.07 12.51 -17.29
N ILE A 170 4.12 13.08 -17.89
CA ILE A 170 5.46 12.48 -17.91
C ILE A 170 6.01 12.37 -16.49
N PHE A 171 5.76 13.36 -15.62
CA PHE A 171 6.18 13.29 -14.21
C PHE A 171 5.41 12.20 -13.45
N VAL A 172 4.09 12.11 -13.64
CA VAL A 172 3.26 11.07 -13.02
C VAL A 172 3.69 9.66 -13.46
N ILE A 173 3.91 9.48 -14.76
CA ILE A 173 4.46 8.23 -15.31
C ILE A 173 5.87 8.01 -14.78
N ALA A 174 6.74 9.03 -14.76
CA ALA A 174 8.12 8.89 -14.29
C ALA A 174 8.16 8.46 -12.82
N VAL A 175 7.34 9.04 -11.94
CA VAL A 175 7.26 8.61 -10.53
C VAL A 175 6.78 7.18 -10.42
N GLY A 176 5.71 6.80 -11.14
CA GLY A 176 5.20 5.44 -11.13
C GLY A 176 6.19 4.43 -11.72
N CYS A 177 6.84 4.77 -12.82
CA CYS A 177 7.89 4.00 -13.46
C CYS A 177 9.16 3.92 -12.61
N VAL A 178 9.54 4.98 -11.88
CA VAL A 178 10.64 4.93 -10.91
C VAL A 178 10.30 3.94 -9.80
N GLY A 179 9.04 3.90 -9.33
CA GLY A 179 8.57 2.84 -8.45
C GLY A 179 8.78 1.46 -9.06
N ILE A 180 8.28 1.24 -10.27
CA ILE A 180 8.41 -0.05 -10.98
C ILE A 180 9.88 -0.42 -11.22
N VAL A 181 10.72 0.51 -11.66
CA VAL A 181 12.15 0.32 -11.98
C VAL A 181 12.96 0.09 -10.71
N ALA A 182 12.70 0.83 -9.63
CA ALA A 182 13.30 0.59 -8.31
C ALA A 182 12.95 -0.81 -7.79
N VAL A 183 11.74 -1.29 -8.11
CA VAL A 183 11.29 -2.64 -7.76
C VAL A 183 11.93 -3.71 -8.64
N THR A 184 12.03 -3.48 -9.95
CA THR A 184 12.38 -4.49 -10.96
C THR A 184 13.86 -4.54 -11.36
N VAL A 185 14.53 -3.40 -11.55
CA VAL A 185 15.77 -3.36 -12.35
C VAL A 185 17.05 -3.47 -11.51
N ASN A 186 17.10 -3.01 -10.25
CA ASN A 186 18.40 -3.08 -9.55
C ASN A 186 18.36 -3.12 -8.01
N PRO A 187 18.18 -4.31 -7.39
CA PRO A 187 18.29 -4.47 -5.95
C PRO A 187 19.69 -4.17 -5.39
N ARG A 188 20.72 -4.06 -6.25
CA ARG A 188 22.10 -3.69 -5.87
C ARG A 188 22.32 -2.19 -5.75
N LEU A 189 21.57 -1.39 -6.50
CA LEU A 189 21.71 0.08 -6.49
C LEU A 189 21.04 0.67 -5.24
N VAL A 190 19.92 0.08 -4.82
CA VAL A 190 19.25 0.38 -3.55
C VAL A 190 20.07 -0.12 -2.35
N SER A 191 20.77 -1.26 -2.46
CA SER A 191 21.64 -1.71 -1.35
C SER A 191 22.89 -0.85 -1.22
N ARG A 192 23.56 -0.48 -2.32
CA ARG A 192 24.77 0.38 -2.28
C ARG A 192 24.54 1.78 -1.68
N LEU A 193 23.33 2.31 -1.78
CA LEU A 193 22.98 3.60 -1.16
C LEU A 193 22.75 3.50 0.36
N VAL A 194 22.57 2.29 0.90
CA VAL A 194 22.05 2.07 2.26
C VAL A 194 22.85 1.04 3.08
N ASP A 195 23.78 0.32 2.47
CA ASP A 195 24.67 -0.65 3.14
C ASP A 195 25.65 0.11 4.05
N GLY A 196 25.17 0.49 5.23
CA GLY A 196 25.97 0.79 6.42
C GLY A 196 26.44 -0.50 7.12
N PRO A 197 27.35 -0.39 8.11
CA PRO A 197 28.02 -1.53 8.73
C PRO A 197 27.04 -2.58 9.29
N ALA A 198 27.42 -3.86 9.15
CA ALA A 198 26.58 -5.06 9.29
C ALA A 198 25.82 -5.19 10.63
N ASP A 199 26.32 -4.59 11.72
CA ASP A 199 25.66 -4.63 13.05
C ASP A 199 24.41 -3.74 13.18
N ARG A 200 24.12 -2.87 12.21
CA ARG A 200 22.95 -1.94 12.21
C ARG A 200 21.82 -2.35 11.28
N GLN A 201 21.92 -3.48 10.57
CA GLN A 201 20.99 -3.80 9.48
C GLN A 201 19.55 -4.06 9.96
N VAL A 202 19.36 -4.65 11.14
CA VAL A 202 18.03 -4.99 11.68
C VAL A 202 17.17 -3.74 11.96
N ASP A 203 17.79 -2.69 12.51
CA ASP A 203 17.09 -1.42 12.82
C ASP A 203 16.63 -0.66 11.58
N ILE A 204 17.38 -0.76 10.47
CA ILE A 204 17.08 -0.06 9.22
C ILE A 204 15.80 -0.63 8.58
N PHE A 205 15.61 -1.94 8.63
CA PHE A 205 14.42 -2.59 8.06
C PHE A 205 13.17 -2.34 8.91
N ASP A 206 13.32 -2.34 10.24
CA ASP A 206 12.23 -1.98 11.16
C ASP A 206 11.80 -0.54 10.96
N ARG A 207 12.76 0.37 10.76
CA ARG A 207 12.48 1.77 10.45
C ARG A 207 11.77 1.94 9.11
N ALA A 208 12.16 1.19 8.08
CA ALA A 208 11.51 1.25 6.77
C ALA A 208 10.06 0.70 6.82
N LEU A 209 9.84 -0.39 7.55
CA LEU A 209 8.51 -0.98 7.74
C LEU A 209 7.60 -0.04 8.54
N PHE A 210 8.13 0.54 9.62
CA PHE A 210 7.43 1.55 10.40
C PHE A 210 7.10 2.79 9.57
N PHE A 211 8.06 3.30 8.80
CA PHE A 211 7.86 4.44 7.91
C PHE A 211 6.78 4.14 6.87
N ALA A 212 6.83 2.98 6.19
CA ALA A 212 5.80 2.58 5.23
C ALA A 212 4.41 2.46 5.88
N GLY A 213 4.34 1.90 7.10
CA GLY A 213 3.12 1.84 7.90
C GLY A 213 2.56 3.23 8.24
N VAL A 214 3.40 4.13 8.73
CA VAL A 214 3.03 5.51 9.06
C VAL A 214 2.57 6.27 7.82
N CYS A 215 3.30 6.17 6.69
CA CYS A 215 2.88 6.77 5.42
C CYS A 215 1.52 6.25 4.97
N THR A 216 1.26 4.95 5.13
CA THR A 216 -0.01 4.33 4.78
C THR A 216 -1.16 4.85 5.64
N VAL A 217 -0.96 4.94 6.96
CA VAL A 217 -1.95 5.47 7.89
C VAL A 217 -2.19 6.96 7.64
N LEU A 218 -1.13 7.76 7.49
CA LEU A 218 -1.23 9.20 7.23
C LEU A 218 -1.95 9.48 5.91
N TYR A 219 -1.59 8.78 4.83
CA TYR A 219 -2.28 8.90 3.55
C TYR A 219 -3.76 8.52 3.67
N SER A 220 -4.09 7.50 4.47
CA SER A 220 -5.47 7.05 4.65
C SER A 220 -6.31 8.03 5.46
N VAL A 221 -5.76 8.60 6.53
CA VAL A 221 -6.43 9.62 7.34
C VAL A 221 -6.59 10.92 6.56
N ALA A 222 -5.49 11.42 5.97
CA ALA A 222 -5.51 12.63 5.16
C ALA A 222 -6.39 12.47 3.91
N GLY A 223 -6.33 11.31 3.26
CA GLY A 223 -7.14 10.97 2.09
C GLY A 223 -8.63 10.95 2.42
N THR A 224 -9.03 10.33 3.53
CA THR A 224 -10.42 10.36 4.02
C THR A 224 -10.88 11.78 4.33
N ALA A 225 -10.07 12.56 5.05
CA ALA A 225 -10.39 13.95 5.36
C ALA A 225 -10.54 14.80 4.10
N LEU A 226 -9.67 14.59 3.12
CA LEU A 226 -9.67 15.29 1.83
C LEU A 226 -10.88 14.89 0.97
N VAL A 227 -11.28 13.61 0.98
CA VAL A 227 -12.54 13.17 0.35
C VAL A 227 -13.75 13.79 1.05
N GLY A 228 -13.79 13.78 2.39
CA GLY A 228 -14.86 14.42 3.16
C GLY A 228 -14.95 15.92 2.88
N PHE A 229 -13.80 16.59 2.73
CA PHE A 229 -13.73 17.99 2.32
C PHE A 229 -14.30 18.20 0.91
N PHE A 230 -13.90 17.36 -0.06
CA PHE A 230 -14.40 17.45 -1.42
C PHE A 230 -15.91 17.22 -1.51
N LEU A 231 -16.44 16.23 -0.80
CA LEU A 231 -17.86 15.86 -0.85
C LEU A 231 -18.75 16.82 -0.03
N GLY A 232 -18.28 17.27 1.15
CA GLY A 232 -19.13 17.98 2.11
C GLY A 232 -18.96 19.50 2.19
N VAL A 233 -17.78 20.05 1.91
CA VAL A 233 -17.45 21.45 2.26
C VAL A 233 -17.34 22.37 1.05
N VAL A 234 -17.16 21.81 -0.15
CA VAL A 234 -16.96 22.59 -1.37
C VAL A 234 -18.26 22.55 -2.21
N PRO A 235 -19.23 23.47 -1.98
CA PRO A 235 -20.28 23.79 -2.93
C PRO A 235 -19.73 24.65 -4.08
N ALA A 236 -18.43 24.53 -4.38
CA ALA A 236 -17.80 25.35 -5.39
C ALA A 236 -18.13 24.81 -6.78
N GLU A 237 -18.22 25.73 -7.71
CA GLU A 237 -18.14 25.47 -9.13
C GLU A 237 -16.81 24.73 -9.42
N TRP A 238 -16.85 23.39 -9.43
CA TRP A 238 -15.73 22.52 -9.84
C TRP A 238 -15.23 22.87 -11.26
N ASN A 239 -16.04 23.61 -12.02
CA ASN A 239 -15.72 24.19 -13.32
C ASN A 239 -14.74 25.39 -13.25
N SER A 240 -14.75 26.14 -12.14
CA SER A 240 -13.95 27.35 -11.89
C SER A 240 -12.63 27.05 -11.17
N THR A 241 -12.35 25.76 -10.93
CA THR A 241 -11.17 25.33 -10.19
C THR A 241 -9.90 25.52 -11.02
N PRO A 242 -8.81 26.10 -10.47
CA PRO A 242 -7.56 26.28 -11.19
C PRO A 242 -7.01 24.96 -11.75
N SER A 243 -6.46 25.00 -12.96
CA SER A 243 -5.94 23.83 -13.66
C SER A 243 -4.81 23.08 -12.92
N PHE A 244 -4.11 23.73 -11.98
CA PHE A 244 -3.07 23.06 -11.19
C PHE A 244 -3.61 22.09 -10.14
N VAL A 245 -4.83 22.30 -9.63
CA VAL A 245 -5.44 21.47 -8.57
C VAL A 245 -5.51 19.99 -8.94
N PRO A 246 -6.07 19.58 -10.10
CA PRO A 246 -6.10 18.17 -10.47
C PRO A 246 -4.70 17.55 -10.59
N TRP A 247 -3.69 18.32 -11.03
CA TRP A 247 -2.31 17.83 -11.09
C TRP A 247 -1.68 17.62 -9.71
N THR A 248 -1.99 18.49 -8.75
CA THR A 248 -1.54 18.31 -7.37
C THR A 248 -2.16 17.05 -6.74
N VAL A 249 -3.46 16.80 -6.97
CA VAL A 249 -4.12 15.57 -6.51
C VAL A 249 -3.54 14.35 -7.19
N ALA A 250 -3.41 14.37 -8.53
CA ALA A 250 -2.81 13.29 -9.31
C ALA A 250 -1.41 12.92 -8.79
N THR A 251 -0.57 13.94 -8.55
CA THR A 251 0.79 13.75 -8.04
C THR A 251 0.76 13.15 -6.63
N LEU A 252 -0.08 13.65 -5.74
CA LEU A 252 -0.20 13.14 -4.37
C LEU A 252 -0.68 11.69 -4.33
N VAL A 253 -1.69 11.35 -5.14
CA VAL A 253 -2.26 10.01 -5.25
C VAL A 253 -1.26 9.00 -5.81
N VAL A 254 -0.30 9.42 -6.64
CA VAL A 254 0.73 8.52 -7.20
C VAL A 254 1.95 8.43 -6.29
N THR A 255 2.48 9.58 -5.87
CA THR A 255 3.74 9.66 -5.13
C THR A 255 3.67 8.97 -3.78
N LEU A 256 2.69 9.32 -2.94
CA LEU A 256 2.61 8.80 -1.57
C LEU A 256 2.40 7.27 -1.55
N PRO A 257 1.44 6.71 -2.32
CA PRO A 257 1.34 5.27 -2.49
C PRO A 257 2.59 4.59 -3.01
N THR A 258 3.24 5.16 -4.03
CA THR A 258 4.46 4.57 -4.60
C THR A 258 5.59 4.53 -3.57
N VAL A 259 5.79 5.61 -2.81
CA VAL A 259 6.79 5.68 -1.74
C VAL A 259 6.52 4.64 -0.65
N ALA A 260 5.26 4.50 -0.20
CA ALA A 260 4.88 3.50 0.79
C ALA A 260 5.12 2.06 0.27
N ILE A 261 4.75 1.77 -0.98
CA ILE A 261 4.97 0.48 -1.63
C ILE A 261 6.46 0.14 -1.72
N ILE A 262 7.30 1.10 -2.12
CA ILE A 262 8.76 0.93 -2.14
C ILE A 262 9.28 0.63 -0.73
N GLY A 263 8.78 1.33 0.29
CA GLY A 263 9.15 1.09 1.70
C GLY A 263 8.84 -0.33 2.17
N TYR A 264 7.64 -0.86 1.86
CA TYR A 264 7.27 -2.24 2.20
C TYR A 264 8.18 -3.28 1.50
N LEU A 265 8.51 -3.05 0.24
CA LEU A 265 9.37 -3.96 -0.52
C LEU A 265 10.81 -3.93 -0.02
N TYR A 266 11.29 -2.76 0.37
CA TYR A 266 12.60 -2.59 0.97
C TYR A 266 12.69 -3.35 2.30
N ALA A 267 11.67 -3.21 3.17
CA ALA A 267 11.59 -3.93 4.44
C ALA A 267 11.59 -5.46 4.25
N ILE A 268 10.81 -5.99 3.31
CA ILE A 268 10.73 -7.44 3.07
C ILE A 268 12.04 -8.00 2.50
N ARG A 269 12.69 -7.29 1.57
CA ARG A 269 13.98 -7.72 0.99
C ARG A 269 15.08 -7.80 2.04
N GLY A 270 15.12 -6.83 2.96
CA GLY A 270 16.08 -6.83 4.06
C GLY A 270 16.00 -8.07 4.93
N ILE A 271 14.77 -8.49 5.22
CA ILE A 271 14.50 -9.66 6.05
C ILE A 271 14.88 -10.97 5.33
N VAL A 272 14.75 -11.05 4.00
CA VAL A 272 15.22 -12.22 3.22
C VAL A 272 16.72 -12.42 3.39
N ARG A 273 17.51 -11.37 3.20
CA ARG A 273 18.98 -11.48 3.20
C ARG A 273 19.56 -11.92 4.55
N LEU A 274 18.88 -11.60 5.65
CA LEU A 274 19.30 -12.00 7.00
C LEU A 274 18.95 -13.47 7.33
N SER A 275 18.10 -14.12 6.52
CA SER A 275 17.72 -15.53 6.69
C SER A 275 18.67 -16.48 5.94
N ASP A 276 19.36 -15.99 4.91
CA ASP A 276 20.19 -16.79 4.01
C ASP A 276 21.69 -16.77 4.37
N GLY A 277 22.10 -15.93 5.33
CA GLY A 277 23.49 -15.77 5.78
C GLY A 277 23.67 -16.21 7.21
#